data_AF-A0AAV8SLX1-F1
#
_entry.id   AF-A0AAV8SLX1-F1
#
_cell.length_a   1.000
_cell.length_b   1.000
_cell.length_c   1.000
_cell.angle_alpha   90.00
_cell.angle_beta   90.00
_cell.angle_gamma   90.00
#
_symmetry.space_group_name_H-M   'P 1'
#
loop_
_entity.id
_entity.type
_entity.pdbx_description
1 polymer ?
#
loop_
_entity_poly.entity_id
_entity_poly.type
_entity_poly.pdbx_seq_one_letter_code
_entity_poly.pdbx_strand_id
1 'polypeptide(L)'
;MFLLPGLVPPSLCHCLSFPMPIVITLFVTGALNSVLSEEHIREICRYLYNHQNEDGGRGLHIESQITMFGTVLNYVTLRFLGEGANGGEGAMERGRNWILDHGGATYITSCGQMWLLVLGGFEWSGNSLLPPEIWLLLYILPFHPGRMWCHCWMVYLPMSYLYGKRKIYTIRFL
;
A
#
# COMPACT_ATOMS: atom_id res chain seq x y z
N MET A 1 -15.35 9.37 9.56
CA MET A 1 -15.94 10.32 8.60
C MET A 1 -15.76 9.74 7.20
N PHE A 2 -16.48 8.65 6.93
CA PHE A 2 -16.53 7.95 5.65
C PHE A 2 -18.01 7.96 5.21
N LEU A 3 -18.24 8.03 3.90
CA LEU A 3 -19.53 7.86 3.21
C LEU A 3 -20.49 9.07 3.24
N LEU A 4 -20.22 10.06 2.37
CA LEU A 4 -21.29 10.77 1.69
C LEU A 4 -21.19 10.48 0.18
N PRO A 5 -22.18 9.79 -0.41
CA PRO A 5 -22.21 9.58 -1.86
C PRO A 5 -22.48 10.92 -2.55
N GLY A 6 -21.54 11.40 -3.35
CA GLY A 6 -21.72 12.58 -4.21
C GLY A 6 -20.75 13.75 -4.02
N LEU A 7 -19.84 13.71 -3.03
CA LEU A 7 -18.89 14.82 -2.81
C LEU A 7 -17.51 14.63 -3.46
N VAL A 8 -17.19 13.41 -3.91
CA VAL A 8 -15.93 13.15 -4.62
C VAL A 8 -16.24 13.15 -6.12
N PRO A 9 -15.74 14.13 -6.90
CA PRO A 9 -15.94 14.11 -8.35
C PRO A 9 -15.31 12.83 -8.91
N PRO A 10 -15.91 12.20 -9.95
CA PRO A 10 -15.42 10.94 -10.50
C PRO A 10 -13.93 11.00 -10.90
N SER A 11 -13.41 12.20 -11.20
CA SER A 11 -11.99 12.47 -11.49
C SER A 11 -11.01 12.27 -10.31
N LEU A 12 -11.46 12.34 -9.05
CA LEU A 12 -10.62 12.03 -7.88
C LEU A 12 -10.58 10.53 -7.54
N CYS A 13 -11.50 9.74 -8.11
CA CYS A 13 -11.55 8.28 -7.95
C CYS A 13 -10.47 7.56 -8.79
N HIS A 14 -9.68 8.29 -9.58
CA HIS A 14 -8.67 7.71 -10.48
C HIS A 14 -7.44 7.19 -9.73
N CYS A 15 -7.14 7.70 -8.52
CA CYS A 15 -6.04 7.18 -7.69
C CYS A 15 -6.50 5.94 -6.91
N LEU A 16 -6.53 4.78 -7.58
CA LEU A 16 -6.81 3.44 -7.01
C LEU A 16 -5.88 3.03 -5.85
N SER A 17 -4.85 3.81 -5.56
CA SER A 17 -3.91 3.56 -4.47
C SER A 17 -4.46 3.92 -3.09
N PHE A 18 -5.64 4.54 -2.97
CA PHE A 18 -6.20 4.95 -1.67
C PHE A 18 -6.76 3.82 -0.77
N PRO A 19 -7.51 2.81 -1.26
CA PRO A 19 -8.04 1.77 -0.39
C PRO A 19 -6.95 0.88 0.22
N MET A 20 -5.84 0.65 -0.49
CA MET A 20 -4.82 -0.32 -0.07
C MET A 20 -4.09 0.07 1.23
N PRO A 21 -3.53 1.30 1.36
CA PRO A 21 -2.95 1.79 2.62
C PRO A 21 -3.92 1.74 3.79
N ILE A 22 -5.21 2.02 3.55
CA ILE A 22 -6.24 2.02 4.59
C ILE A 22 -6.47 0.61 5.11
N VAL A 23 -6.67 -0.37 4.22
CA VAL A 23 -6.84 -1.78 4.61
C VAL A 23 -5.63 -2.30 5.36
N ILE A 24 -4.42 -2.00 4.88
CA ILE A 24 -3.17 -2.41 5.55
C ILE A 24 -3.07 -1.78 6.96
N THR A 25 -3.39 -0.49 7.09
CA THR A 25 -3.37 0.21 8.38
C THR A 25 -4.43 -0.35 9.34
N LEU A 26 -5.63 -0.64 8.86
CA LEU A 26 -6.71 -1.24 9.66
C LEU A 26 -6.37 -2.67 10.09
N PHE A 27 -5.67 -3.42 9.25
CA PHE A 27 -5.16 -4.74 9.58
C PHE A 27 -4.10 -4.65 10.70
N VAL A 28 -3.10 -3.77 10.53
CA VAL A 28 -2.02 -3.55 11.51
C VAL A 28 -2.55 -3.07 12.88
N THR A 29 -3.61 -2.27 12.87
CA THR A 29 -4.25 -1.77 14.10
C THR A 29 -5.26 -2.75 14.71
N GLY A 30 -5.56 -3.88 14.05
CA GLY A 30 -6.56 -4.85 14.47
C GLY A 30 -8.01 -4.34 14.39
N ALA A 31 -8.24 -3.19 13.75
CA ALA A 31 -9.54 -2.53 13.65
C ALA A 31 -10.30 -2.89 12.37
N LEU A 32 -9.76 -3.80 11.53
CA LEU A 32 -10.33 -4.17 10.23
C LEU A 32 -11.82 -4.52 10.32
N ASN A 33 -12.18 -5.50 11.16
CA ASN A 33 -13.56 -5.97 11.34
C ASN A 33 -14.45 -5.01 12.13
N SER A 34 -13.86 -3.99 12.77
CA SER A 34 -14.61 -2.96 13.50
C SER A 34 -14.98 -1.78 12.61
N VAL A 35 -14.22 -1.53 11.54
CA VAL A 35 -14.38 -0.36 10.66
C VAL A 35 -14.98 -0.75 9.32
N LEU A 36 -14.62 -1.92 8.79
CA LEU A 36 -15.15 -2.45 7.53
C LEU A 36 -16.19 -3.54 7.83
N SER A 37 -17.39 -3.38 7.27
CA SER A 37 -18.41 -4.42 7.29
C SER A 37 -18.15 -5.43 6.17
N GLU A 38 -18.82 -6.57 6.22
CA GLU A 38 -18.70 -7.60 5.17
C GLU A 38 -19.08 -7.07 3.79
N GLU A 39 -20.07 -6.17 3.71
CA GLU A 39 -20.47 -5.53 2.46
C GLU A 39 -19.35 -4.62 1.93
N HIS A 40 -18.71 -3.83 2.81
CA HIS A 40 -17.58 -3.01 2.42
C HIS A 40 -16.42 -3.86 1.89
N ILE A 41 -16.09 -4.97 2.57
CA ILE A 41 -15.05 -5.90 2.13
C ILE A 41 -15.39 -6.48 0.76
N ARG A 42 -16.63 -6.94 0.57
CA ARG A 42 -17.09 -7.50 -0.71
C ARG A 42 -17.01 -6.49 -1.84
N GLU A 43 -17.41 -5.25 -1.61
CA GLU A 43 -17.35 -4.19 -2.61
C GLU A 43 -15.92 -3.76 -2.93
N ILE A 44 -15.03 -3.75 -1.93
CA ILE A 44 -13.61 -3.52 -2.15
C ILE A 44 -13.03 -4.67 -2.99
N CYS A 45 -13.25 -5.94 -2.63
CA CYS A 45 -12.78 -7.08 -3.43
C CYS A 45 -13.32 -7.02 -4.87
N ARG A 46 -14.61 -6.75 -5.06
CA ARG A 46 -15.21 -6.58 -6.39
C ARG A 46 -14.55 -5.47 -7.19
N TYR A 47 -14.33 -4.31 -6.56
CA TYR A 47 -13.61 -3.20 -7.19
C TYR A 47 -12.17 -3.60 -7.53
N LEU A 48 -11.51 -4.36 -6.68
CA LEU A 48 -10.15 -4.83 -6.92
C LEU A 48 -10.09 -5.81 -8.11
N TYR A 49 -10.99 -6.77 -8.19
CA TYR A 49 -11.02 -7.72 -9.31
C TYR A 49 -11.38 -7.06 -10.64
N ASN A 50 -12.34 -6.13 -10.66
CA ASN A 50 -12.79 -5.48 -11.89
C ASN A 50 -11.74 -4.60 -12.58
N HIS A 51 -10.70 -4.18 -11.85
CA HIS A 51 -9.65 -3.30 -12.37
C HIS A 51 -8.29 -4.02 -12.47
N GLN A 52 -8.27 -5.36 -12.41
CA GLN A 52 -7.09 -6.13 -12.77
C GLN A 52 -6.99 -6.20 -14.30
N ASN A 53 -5.80 -5.93 -14.86
CA ASN A 53 -5.59 -6.08 -16.30
C ASN A 53 -5.56 -7.56 -16.70
N GLU A 54 -5.71 -7.84 -17.99
CA GLU A 54 -5.65 -9.20 -18.55
C GLU A 54 -4.32 -9.90 -18.23
N ASP A 55 -3.22 -9.14 -18.20
CA ASP A 55 -1.88 -9.61 -17.84
C ASP A 55 -1.73 -9.95 -16.34
N GLY A 56 -2.75 -9.71 -15.51
CA GLY A 56 -2.73 -9.97 -14.07
C GLY A 56 -2.13 -8.84 -13.22
N GLY A 57 -1.38 -7.93 -13.85
CA GLY A 57 -0.81 -6.74 -13.20
C GLY A 57 -1.82 -5.61 -12.99
N ARG A 58 -1.43 -4.63 -12.17
CA ARG A 58 -2.21 -3.41 -11.92
C ARG A 58 -1.37 -2.13 -11.87
N GLY A 59 -1.90 -1.08 -12.48
CA GLY A 59 -1.33 0.27 -12.44
C GLY A 59 -1.61 1.02 -11.13
N LEU A 60 -0.97 2.18 -10.97
CA LEU A 60 -1.19 3.08 -9.82
C LEU A 60 -2.57 3.77 -9.88
N HIS A 61 -3.05 4.00 -11.10
CA HIS A 61 -4.36 4.55 -11.47
C HIS A 61 -4.96 3.74 -12.63
N ILE A 62 -6.25 3.92 -12.94
CA ILE A 62 -7.02 3.04 -13.85
C ILE A 62 -6.39 3.03 -15.24
N GLU A 63 -5.89 4.19 -15.65
CA GLU A 63 -5.26 4.44 -16.95
C GLU A 63 -3.73 4.29 -16.91
N SER A 64 -3.17 3.91 -15.76
CA SER A 64 -1.73 3.82 -15.59
C SER A 64 -1.19 2.55 -16.21
N GLN A 65 0.04 2.63 -16.70
CA GLN A 65 0.82 1.43 -16.98
C GLN A 65 0.92 0.56 -15.72
N ILE A 66 1.02 -0.75 -15.95
CA ILE A 66 1.15 -1.74 -14.89
C ILE A 66 2.41 -1.44 -14.07
N THR A 67 2.30 -1.44 -12.74
CA THR A 67 3.43 -1.17 -11.84
C THR A 67 3.59 -2.27 -10.80
N MET A 68 4.84 -2.52 -10.38
CA MET A 68 5.12 -3.43 -9.26
C MET A 68 4.44 -2.97 -7.96
N PHE A 69 4.46 -1.66 -7.69
CA PHE A 69 3.81 -1.08 -6.52
C PHE A 69 2.30 -1.35 -6.49
N GLY A 70 1.60 -1.05 -7.58
CA GLY A 70 0.17 -1.32 -7.69
C GLY A 70 -0.11 -2.81 -7.51
N THR A 71 0.54 -3.67 -8.29
CA THR A 71 0.25 -5.12 -8.29
C THR A 71 0.50 -5.77 -6.93
N VAL A 72 1.66 -5.49 -6.30
CA VAL A 72 2.01 -6.08 -5.00
C VAL A 72 1.06 -5.62 -3.90
N LEU A 73 0.76 -4.32 -3.80
CA LEU A 73 -0.15 -3.82 -2.76
C LEU A 73 -1.58 -4.34 -2.95
N ASN A 74 -2.03 -4.50 -4.20
CA ASN A 74 -3.35 -5.08 -4.49
C ASN A 74 -3.42 -6.53 -4.03
N TYR A 75 -2.40 -7.32 -4.38
CA TYR A 75 -2.30 -8.71 -3.97
C TYR A 75 -2.31 -8.83 -2.43
N VAL A 76 -1.48 -8.05 -1.75
CA VAL A 76 -1.41 -8.03 -0.27
C VAL A 76 -2.74 -7.60 0.36
N THR A 77 -3.41 -6.59 -0.22
CA THR A 77 -4.71 -6.12 0.25
C THR A 77 -5.77 -7.21 0.15
N LEU A 78 -5.86 -7.90 -1.00
CA LEU A 78 -6.78 -9.03 -1.19
C LEU A 78 -6.51 -10.16 -0.18
N ARG A 79 -5.22 -10.47 0.07
CA ARG A 79 -4.85 -11.44 1.12
C ARG A 79 -5.34 -11.05 2.51
N PHE A 80 -5.33 -9.75 2.87
CA PHE A 80 -5.86 -9.28 4.16
C PHE A 80 -7.37 -9.26 4.24
N LEU A 81 -8.05 -9.11 3.12
CA LEU A 81 -9.50 -9.19 3.03
C LEU A 81 -10.03 -10.64 3.08
N GLY A 82 -9.14 -11.63 3.16
CA GLY A 82 -9.48 -13.05 3.32
C GLY A 82 -9.44 -13.86 2.02
N GLU A 83 -9.00 -13.27 0.91
CA GLU A 83 -8.87 -13.98 -0.36
C GLU A 83 -7.69 -14.97 -0.31
N GLY A 84 -7.96 -16.22 -0.70
CA GLY A 84 -6.95 -17.27 -0.77
C GLY A 84 -5.93 -17.06 -1.90
N ALA A 85 -4.83 -17.82 -1.88
CA ALA A 85 -3.82 -17.77 -2.94
C ALA A 85 -4.36 -18.06 -4.34
N ASN A 86 -5.44 -18.85 -4.42
CA ASN A 86 -6.13 -19.23 -5.65
C ASN A 86 -7.53 -18.59 -5.74
N GLY A 87 -7.77 -17.51 -4.97
CA GLY A 87 -9.05 -16.80 -4.92
C GLY A 87 -9.34 -15.97 -6.18
N GLY A 88 -10.59 -15.48 -6.29
CA GLY A 88 -11.02 -14.61 -7.38
C GLY A 88 -10.94 -15.25 -8.77
N GLU A 89 -11.28 -16.53 -8.91
CA GLU A 89 -11.27 -17.25 -10.21
C GLU A 89 -9.89 -17.15 -10.92
N GLY A 90 -8.82 -17.36 -10.16
CA GLY A 90 -7.45 -17.31 -10.66
C GLY A 90 -6.85 -15.89 -10.78
N ALA A 91 -7.59 -14.83 -10.41
CA ALA A 91 -7.07 -13.47 -10.34
C ALA A 91 -5.85 -13.34 -9.43
N MET A 92 -5.89 -13.99 -8.28
CA MET A 92 -4.78 -13.99 -7.31
C MET A 92 -3.54 -14.71 -7.86
N GLU A 93 -3.73 -15.79 -8.60
CA GLU A 93 -2.65 -16.53 -9.24
C GLU A 93 -2.01 -15.72 -10.36
N ARG A 94 -2.81 -15.10 -11.23
CA ARG A 94 -2.31 -14.21 -12.30
C ARG A 94 -1.49 -13.05 -11.73
N GLY A 95 -1.99 -12.40 -10.68
CA GLY A 95 -1.26 -11.30 -10.03
C GLY A 95 0.06 -11.77 -9.40
N ARG A 96 0.07 -12.94 -8.77
CA ARG A 96 1.29 -13.53 -8.20
C ARG A 96 2.30 -13.89 -9.28
N ASN A 97 1.87 -14.55 -10.36
CA ASN A 97 2.74 -14.95 -11.46
C ASN A 97 3.34 -13.70 -12.12
N TRP A 98 2.53 -12.67 -12.37
CA TRP A 98 3.01 -11.39 -12.89
C TRP A 98 4.09 -10.77 -11.99
N ILE A 99 3.91 -10.76 -10.66
CA ILE A 99 4.91 -10.26 -9.71
C ILE A 99 6.21 -11.08 -9.80
N LEU A 100 6.13 -12.40 -9.88
CA LEU A 100 7.30 -13.29 -9.96
C LEU A 100 8.07 -13.10 -11.28
N ASP A 101 7.35 -13.01 -12.39
CA ASP A 101 7.92 -12.85 -13.73
C ASP A 101 8.65 -11.51 -13.90
N HIS A 102 8.24 -10.47 -13.16
CA HIS A 102 8.81 -9.12 -13.22
C HIS A 102 9.87 -8.85 -12.13
N GLY A 103 10.48 -9.91 -11.57
CA GLY A 103 11.60 -9.80 -10.63
C GLY A 103 11.21 -9.69 -9.16
N GLY A 104 9.94 -9.95 -8.83
CA GLY A 104 9.45 -10.05 -7.47
C GLY A 104 9.26 -8.70 -6.76
N ALA A 105 8.77 -8.77 -5.51
CA ALA A 105 8.49 -7.58 -4.70
C ALA A 105 9.74 -6.72 -4.39
N THR A 106 10.94 -7.18 -4.74
CA THR A 106 12.23 -6.47 -4.64
C THR A 106 12.30 -5.19 -5.46
N TYR A 107 11.60 -5.12 -6.59
CA TYR A 107 11.57 -3.93 -7.46
C TYR A 107 10.46 -2.93 -7.10
N ILE A 108 9.85 -3.07 -5.93
CA ILE A 108 8.80 -2.15 -5.49
C ILE A 108 9.39 -0.77 -5.12
N THR A 109 8.60 0.29 -5.31
CA THR A 109 9.00 1.66 -4.97
C THR A 109 9.23 1.82 -3.46
N SER A 110 10.01 2.83 -3.05
CA SER A 110 10.35 3.09 -1.64
C SER A 110 9.12 3.18 -0.71
N CYS A 111 8.03 3.79 -1.19
CA CYS A 111 6.76 3.83 -0.47
C CYS A 111 6.16 2.43 -0.29
N GLY A 112 6.25 1.55 -1.28
CA GLY A 112 5.76 0.17 -1.19
C GLY A 112 6.63 -0.71 -0.31
N GLN A 113 7.96 -0.52 -0.37
CA GLN A 113 8.89 -1.18 0.52
C GLN A 113 8.56 -0.84 1.98
N MET A 114 8.19 0.40 2.29
CA MET A 114 7.74 0.79 3.63
C MET A 114 6.53 -0.04 4.11
N TRP A 115 5.53 -0.23 3.26
CA TRP A 115 4.39 -1.07 3.62
C TRP A 115 4.80 -2.52 3.85
N LEU A 116 5.63 -3.10 2.99
CA LEU A 116 6.10 -4.47 3.18
C LEU A 116 7.00 -4.64 4.41
N LEU A 117 7.77 -3.62 4.79
CA LEU A 117 8.56 -3.60 6.04
C LEU A 117 7.67 -3.65 7.28
N VAL A 118 6.59 -2.85 7.30
CA VAL A 118 5.62 -2.87 8.40
C VAL A 118 4.99 -4.26 8.55
N LEU A 119 4.75 -4.94 7.43
CA LEU A 119 4.18 -6.29 7.38
C LEU A 119 5.21 -7.42 7.63
N GLY A 120 6.49 -7.07 7.76
CA GLY A 120 7.58 -8.04 7.98
C GLY A 120 7.98 -8.84 6.74
N GLY A 121 7.54 -8.45 5.54
CA GLY A 121 7.92 -9.10 4.28
C GLY A 121 9.26 -8.64 3.72
N PHE A 122 9.83 -7.56 4.25
CA PHE A 122 11.18 -7.07 3.93
C PHE A 122 11.99 -6.89 5.21
N GLU A 123 13.32 -6.98 5.08
CA GLU A 123 14.24 -6.65 6.17
C GLU A 123 14.51 -5.13 6.21
N TRP A 124 14.48 -4.54 7.41
CA TRP A 124 14.70 -3.10 7.61
C TRP A 124 16.08 -2.60 7.14
N SER A 125 17.07 -3.49 7.04
CA SER A 125 18.43 -3.19 6.57
C SER A 125 18.50 -2.90 5.07
N GLY A 126 17.52 -3.36 4.29
CA GLY A 126 17.51 -3.22 2.83
C GLY A 126 16.95 -1.90 2.30
N ASN A 127 16.48 -0.99 3.17
CA ASN A 127 15.77 0.20 2.72
C ASN A 127 16.39 1.51 3.23
N SER A 128 16.64 2.43 2.30
CA SER A 128 17.11 3.80 2.56
C SER A 128 15.93 4.73 2.85
N LEU A 129 15.09 4.37 3.83
CA LEU A 129 14.04 5.27 4.29
C LEU A 129 14.65 6.47 5.01
N LEU A 130 13.97 7.61 4.93
CA LEU A 130 14.42 8.85 5.56
C LEU A 130 14.63 8.61 7.07
N PRO A 131 15.89 8.67 7.56
CA PRO A 131 16.19 8.42 8.96
C PRO A 131 15.54 9.50 9.82
N PRO A 132 14.95 9.18 10.99
CA PRO A 132 14.27 10.16 11.85
C PRO A 132 15.17 11.32 12.28
N GLU A 133 16.49 11.15 12.24
CA GLU A 133 17.51 12.15 12.53
C GLU A 133 17.48 13.33 11.55
N ILE A 134 16.97 13.15 10.33
CA ILE A 134 16.88 14.23 9.33
C ILE A 134 15.93 15.36 9.78
N TRP A 135 15.00 15.05 10.69
CA TRP A 135 14.08 16.02 11.29
C TRP A 135 14.74 16.88 12.39
N LEU A 136 15.92 16.48 12.87
CA LEU A 136 16.71 17.26 13.85
C LEU A 136 17.68 18.24 13.17
N LEU A 137 17.76 18.23 11.84
CA LEU A 137 18.60 19.16 11.10
C LEU A 137 18.15 20.61 11.31
N LEU A 138 19.10 21.55 11.19
CA LEU A 138 18.78 22.96 11.21
C LEU A 138 17.93 23.33 9.98
N TYR A 139 16.85 24.10 10.21
CA TYR A 139 15.93 24.58 9.16
C TYR A 139 16.64 25.35 8.02
N ILE A 140 17.84 25.88 8.29
CA ILE A 140 18.65 26.66 7.35
C ILE A 140 19.13 25.78 6.18
N LEU A 141 19.29 24.47 6.37
CA LEU A 141 19.74 23.56 5.32
C LEU A 141 18.69 23.39 4.22
N PRO A 142 19.08 23.32 2.93
CA PRO A 142 18.14 23.25 1.81
C PRO A 142 17.39 21.91 1.73
N PHE A 143 17.91 20.87 2.39
CA PHE A 143 17.31 19.52 2.46
C PHE A 143 16.51 19.30 3.76
N HIS A 144 16.26 20.35 4.54
CA HIS A 144 15.43 20.23 5.75
C HIS A 144 13.99 19.80 5.36
N PRO A 145 13.42 18.74 5.96
CA PRO A 145 12.09 18.23 5.60
C PRO A 145 10.96 19.28 5.69
N GLY A 146 11.08 20.23 6.62
CA GLY A 146 10.13 21.35 6.76
C GLY A 146 10.15 22.40 5.62
N ARG A 147 11.04 22.26 4.64
CA ARG A 147 11.05 23.05 3.38
C ARG A 147 10.53 22.26 2.18
N MET A 148 10.28 20.96 2.35
CA MET A 148 9.70 20.14 1.30
C MET A 148 8.21 20.49 1.10
N TRP A 149 7.64 20.01 0.00
CA TRP A 149 6.22 20.19 -0.28
C TRP A 149 5.35 19.61 0.84
N CYS A 150 4.24 20.27 1.14
CA CYS A 150 3.40 19.96 2.29
C CYS A 150 2.69 18.60 2.21
N HIS A 151 2.71 17.91 1.08
CA HIS A 151 2.26 16.52 1.01
C HIS A 151 3.39 15.54 1.33
N CYS A 152 4.64 15.87 1.01
CA CYS A 152 5.79 15.01 1.25
C CYS A 152 6.05 14.83 2.75
N TRP A 153 6.16 15.92 3.52
CA TRP A 153 6.42 15.84 4.96
C TRP A 153 5.30 15.10 5.73
N MET A 154 4.04 15.18 5.30
CA MET A 154 2.90 14.51 5.94
C MET A 154 2.96 12.98 5.78
N VAL A 155 3.56 12.50 4.69
CA VAL A 155 3.79 11.06 4.44
C VAL A 155 5.10 10.60 5.11
N TYR A 156 6.17 11.36 4.97
CA TYR A 156 7.49 10.94 5.46
C TYR A 156 7.64 11.02 6.99
N LEU A 157 6.92 11.92 7.66
CA LEU A 157 6.95 12.03 9.12
C LEU A 157 6.50 10.72 9.81
N PRO A 158 5.29 10.20 9.57
CA PRO A 158 4.88 8.92 10.17
C PRO A 158 5.75 7.75 9.69
N MET A 159 6.26 7.78 8.45
CA MET A 159 7.14 6.73 7.94
C MET A 159 8.48 6.67 8.70
N SER A 160 9.12 7.83 8.91
CA SER A 160 10.38 7.92 9.67
C SER A 160 10.19 7.52 11.14
N TYR A 161 9.04 7.83 11.75
CA TYR A 161 8.70 7.40 13.10
C TYR A 161 8.62 5.86 13.20
N LEU A 162 7.94 5.22 12.25
CA LEU A 162 7.85 3.77 12.17
C LEU A 162 9.22 3.12 11.93
N TYR A 163 10.05 3.71 11.06
CA TYR A 163 11.43 3.28 10.82
C TYR A 163 12.28 3.33 12.09
N GLY A 164 12.20 4.43 12.86
CA GLY A 164 12.90 4.57 14.13
C GLY A 164 12.43 3.57 15.21
N LYS A 165 11.16 3.20 15.20
CA LYS A 165 10.60 2.22 16.15
C LYS A 165 10.85 0.76 15.74
N ARG A 166 11.18 0.48 14.47
CA ARG A 166 11.42 -0.87 13.91
C ARG A 166 10.36 -1.91 14.32
N LYS A 167 9.10 -1.50 14.43
CA LYS A 167 8.02 -2.42 14.81
C LYS A 167 7.64 -3.27 13.61
N ILE A 168 7.85 -4.58 13.73
CA ILE A 168 7.41 -5.57 12.75
C ILE A 168 6.06 -6.10 13.25
N TYR A 169 5.04 -5.99 12.42
CA TYR A 169 3.79 -6.70 12.63
C TYR A 169 3.92 -8.02 11.88
N THR A 170 4.48 -9.03 12.55
CA THR A 170 4.74 -10.34 11.93
C THR A 170 3.41 -10.96 11.50
N ILE A 171 3.24 -11.13 10.19
CA ILE A 171 2.08 -11.80 9.61
C ILE A 171 2.47 -13.23 9.27
N ARG A 172 1.72 -14.19 9.83
CA ARG A 172 1.99 -15.64 9.69
C ARG A 172 1.31 -16.28 8.48
N PHE A 173 1.11 -15.53 7.39
CA PHE A 173 0.28 -15.92 6.23
C PHE A 173 0.95 -15.78 4.85
N LEU A 174 2.26 -15.50 4.81
CA LEU A 174 3.06 -15.58 3.57
C LEU A 174 3.64 -16.98 3.41
#